data_AF-A0A382IZY7-F1
#
_entry.id   AF-A0A382IZY7-F1
#
_cell.length_a   1.000
_cell.length_b   1.000
_cell.length_c   1.000
_cell.angle_alpha   90.00
_cell.angle_beta   90.00
_cell.angle_gamma   90.00
#
_symmetry.space_group_name_H-M   'P 1'
#
loop_
_entity.id
_entity.type
_entity.pdbx_description
1 polymer ?
#
loop_
_entity_poly.entity_id
_entity_poly.type
_entity_poly.pdbx_seq_one_letter_code
_entity_poly.pdbx_strand_id
1 'polypeptide(L)'
;NEEGDPRTPDTPWQPTVCYVGDVKQSIYAFRQAEVTGFLEFANYLRKVNSHEFASVPELTRKPALRSDTHSRDPRNAHAITIATASEHMEKGGRDLVAWIPFDATDRNLPAPSGVEVEARREGLISLQVNYRTEGGLLRATNEWWEDVFCHRHRHFPNGDFYATPQTLYASPEKQDKPGSIEWLCPLSTGGESDPTTDLTIPLDPFGPGRPDSMERQALLIALRVRSLIESSPVRVRSGNGQWHQIDAEEAVAPSDIMILLPTRPKIRDTVIRHLLDLGIPAQADREGGLLDRPATHALEGLLQFIARPRSRHHAAWVARSVLIGLDDAQLQSFIDGSERGEDLLARLSEHTV
;
A
#
# COMPACT_ATOMS: atom_id res chain seq x y z
N ASN A 1 -52.32 0.77 2.48
CA ASN A 1 -52.11 -0.09 3.65
C ASN A 1 -53.45 -0.70 3.99
N GLU A 2 -53.59 -2.01 3.76
CA GLU A 2 -54.80 -2.77 4.09
C GLU A 2 -54.92 -2.90 5.62
N GLU A 3 -56.15 -3.07 6.13
CA GLU A 3 -56.40 -3.32 7.55
C GLU A 3 -55.73 -4.63 7.98
N GLY A 4 -54.55 -4.53 8.58
CA GLY A 4 -53.78 -5.68 9.07
C GLY A 4 -52.27 -5.57 8.83
N ASP A 5 -51.82 -4.69 7.95
CA ASP A 5 -50.38 -4.50 7.73
C ASP A 5 -49.71 -3.85 8.94
N PRO A 6 -48.54 -4.35 9.38
CA PRO A 6 -47.75 -3.69 10.41
C PRO A 6 -47.44 -2.27 9.97
N ARG A 7 -47.67 -1.29 10.87
CA ARG A 7 -47.34 0.11 10.61
C ARG A 7 -45.88 0.20 10.19
N THR A 8 -45.62 0.87 9.08
CA THR A 8 -44.26 1.17 8.65
C THR A 8 -43.58 1.93 9.79
N PRO A 9 -42.43 1.44 10.28
CA PRO A 9 -41.73 2.13 11.36
C PRO A 9 -41.35 3.54 10.92
N ASP A 10 -41.38 4.48 11.85
CA ASP A 10 -41.00 5.87 11.63
C ASP A 10 -39.47 5.97 11.54
N THR A 11 -38.94 5.53 10.41
CA THR A 11 -37.53 5.60 10.07
C THR A 11 -37.35 6.35 8.75
N PRO A 12 -36.41 7.30 8.70
CA PRO A 12 -36.05 7.98 7.45
C PRO A 12 -35.32 7.05 6.45
N TRP A 13 -35.03 5.78 6.79
CA TRP A 13 -34.34 4.86 5.87
C TRP A 13 -34.71 3.37 6.08
N GLN A 14 -35.04 2.67 4.98
CA GLN A 14 -34.88 1.21 4.83
C GLN A 14 -34.06 0.92 3.55
N PRO A 15 -33.01 0.07 3.56
CA PRO A 15 -32.53 -0.85 4.61
C PRO A 15 -31.53 -0.25 5.62
N THR A 16 -31.27 -0.98 6.72
CA THR A 16 -30.22 -0.67 7.71
C THR A 16 -28.82 -0.70 7.09
N VAL A 17 -28.04 0.37 7.28
CA VAL A 17 -26.66 0.47 6.77
C VAL A 17 -25.65 0.47 7.91
N CYS A 18 -24.62 -0.35 7.75
CA CYS A 18 -23.37 -0.25 8.51
C CYS A 18 -22.28 0.13 7.52
N TYR A 19 -21.49 1.15 7.84
CA TYR A 19 -20.38 1.60 7.01
C TYR A 19 -19.15 1.79 7.88
N VAL A 20 -17.98 1.50 7.31
CA VAL A 20 -16.69 1.57 7.98
C VAL A 20 -15.70 2.27 7.06
N GLY A 21 -14.77 3.02 7.63
CA GLY A 21 -13.73 3.69 6.86
C GLY A 21 -12.88 4.61 7.72
N ASP A 22 -11.86 5.19 7.11
CA ASP A 22 -10.95 6.12 7.75
C ASP A 22 -10.62 7.27 6.81
N VAL A 23 -11.02 8.49 7.18
CA VAL A 23 -10.74 9.72 6.44
C VAL A 23 -9.23 9.90 6.20
N LYS A 24 -8.39 9.48 7.15
CA LYS A 24 -6.92 9.55 7.05
C LYS A 24 -6.36 8.72 5.89
N GLN A 25 -7.11 7.73 5.41
CA GLN A 25 -6.71 6.80 4.35
C GLN A 25 -7.37 7.13 3.00
N SER A 26 -8.09 8.25 2.90
CA SER A 26 -8.67 8.67 1.62
C SER A 26 -7.60 9.22 0.68
N ILE A 27 -7.22 8.41 -0.31
CA ILE A 27 -6.19 8.75 -1.30
C ILE A 27 -6.71 8.76 -2.75
N TYR A 28 -8.03 8.64 -2.94
CA TYR A 28 -8.67 8.49 -4.25
C TYR A 28 -9.41 9.75 -4.75
N ALA A 29 -9.05 10.94 -4.25
CA ALA A 29 -9.65 12.20 -4.71
C ALA A 29 -9.53 12.41 -6.23
N PHE A 30 -8.47 11.89 -6.87
CA PHE A 30 -8.30 11.93 -8.33
C PHE A 30 -9.37 11.13 -9.10
N ARG A 31 -10.11 10.25 -8.43
CA ARG A 31 -11.29 9.54 -8.94
C ARG A 31 -12.60 10.18 -8.49
N GLN A 32 -12.55 11.44 -8.04
CA GLN A 32 -13.71 12.17 -7.52
C GLN A 32 -14.30 11.56 -6.24
N ALA A 33 -13.50 10.84 -5.45
CA ALA A 33 -13.92 10.42 -4.12
C ALA A 33 -14.01 11.63 -3.19
N GLU A 34 -15.19 11.88 -2.63
CA GLU A 34 -15.45 13.02 -1.77
C GLU A 34 -15.33 12.63 -0.29
N VAL A 35 -14.36 13.22 0.41
CA VAL A 35 -14.07 12.90 1.83
C VAL A 35 -15.12 13.49 2.77
N THR A 36 -15.62 14.67 2.45
CA THR A 36 -16.68 15.38 3.19
C THR A 36 -17.93 14.52 3.33
N GLY A 37 -18.31 13.82 2.26
CA GLY A 37 -19.43 12.88 2.24
C GLY A 37 -19.33 11.79 3.32
N PHE A 38 -18.12 11.37 3.71
CA PHE A 38 -17.94 10.41 4.80
C PHE A 38 -18.38 10.98 6.16
N LEU A 39 -18.04 12.25 6.44
CA LEU A 39 -18.40 12.92 7.69
C LEU A 39 -19.89 13.30 7.71
N GLU A 40 -20.42 13.77 6.59
CA GLU A 40 -21.84 14.08 6.46
C GLU A 40 -22.71 12.84 6.65
N PHE A 41 -22.31 11.72 6.03
CA PHE A 41 -23.00 10.44 6.19
C PHE A 41 -22.96 9.92 7.62
N ALA A 42 -21.82 10.08 8.31
CA ALA A 42 -21.69 9.78 9.74
C ALA A 42 -22.69 10.56 10.58
N ASN A 43 -22.73 11.87 10.39
CA ASN A 43 -23.63 12.75 11.13
C ASN A 43 -25.10 12.48 10.82
N TYR A 44 -25.41 12.14 9.57
CA TYR A 44 -26.76 11.76 9.17
C TYR A 44 -27.18 10.46 9.87
N LEU A 45 -26.38 9.40 9.83
CA LEU A 45 -26.70 8.13 10.49
C LEU A 45 -26.84 8.27 12.00
N ARG A 46 -26.00 9.10 12.65
CA ARG A 46 -26.17 9.43 14.07
C ARG A 46 -27.54 10.03 14.36
N LYS A 47 -27.98 11.01 13.56
CA LYS A 47 -29.31 11.62 13.69
C LYS A 47 -30.43 10.61 13.47
N VAL A 48 -30.30 9.73 12.48
CA VAL A 48 -31.26 8.64 12.25
C VAL A 48 -31.32 7.70 13.45
N ASN A 49 -30.17 7.27 13.98
CA ASN A 49 -30.12 6.37 15.13
C ASN A 49 -30.76 6.98 16.38
N SER A 50 -30.58 8.28 16.60
CA SER A 50 -31.23 9.02 17.69
C SER A 50 -32.74 9.17 17.46
N HIS A 51 -33.15 9.47 16.23
CA HIS A 51 -34.56 9.55 15.85
C HIS A 51 -35.28 8.21 16.05
N GLU A 52 -34.74 7.12 15.52
CA GLU A 52 -35.33 5.78 15.64
C GLU A 52 -35.42 5.34 17.09
N PHE A 53 -34.37 5.58 17.89
CA PHE A 53 -34.39 5.22 19.30
C PHE A 53 -35.52 5.93 20.07
N ALA A 54 -35.84 7.17 19.70
CA ALA A 54 -36.90 7.96 20.33
C ALA A 54 -38.30 7.66 19.77
N SER A 55 -38.42 7.37 18.47
CA SER A 55 -39.69 7.29 17.75
C SER A 55 -40.22 5.87 17.55
N VAL A 56 -39.36 4.85 17.57
CA VAL A 56 -39.71 3.44 17.29
C VAL A 56 -39.80 2.64 18.60
N PRO A 57 -41.01 2.42 19.17
CA PRO A 57 -41.17 1.76 20.47
C PRO A 57 -40.70 0.29 20.45
N GLU A 58 -40.68 -0.35 19.28
CA GLU A 58 -40.19 -1.71 19.08
C GLU A 58 -38.74 -1.88 19.52
N LEU A 59 -37.93 -0.82 19.47
CA LEU A 59 -36.52 -0.86 19.86
C LEU A 59 -36.33 -0.91 21.39
N THR A 60 -37.26 -0.35 22.16
CA THR A 60 -37.14 -0.20 23.62
C THR A 60 -38.14 -1.04 24.41
N ARG A 61 -39.25 -1.48 23.80
CA ARG A 61 -40.22 -2.40 24.43
C ARG A 61 -39.57 -3.73 24.78
N LYS A 62 -40.07 -4.41 25.82
CA LYS A 62 -39.53 -5.72 26.22
C LYS A 62 -39.86 -6.81 25.19
N PRO A 63 -38.89 -7.67 24.81
CA PRO A 63 -37.47 -7.59 25.15
C PRO A 63 -36.77 -6.46 24.37
N ALA A 64 -36.06 -5.57 25.09
CA ALA A 64 -35.43 -4.40 24.50
C ALA A 64 -34.37 -4.80 23.46
N LEU A 65 -34.44 -4.20 22.27
CA LEU A 65 -33.49 -4.42 21.19
C LEU A 65 -32.33 -3.42 21.24
N ARG A 66 -32.57 -2.21 21.76
CA ARG A 66 -31.57 -1.18 22.03
C ARG A 66 -31.70 -0.68 23.46
N SER A 67 -30.59 -0.17 24.00
CA SER A 67 -30.51 0.47 25.31
C SER A 67 -29.87 1.84 25.14
N ASP A 68 -30.20 2.76 26.03
CA ASP A 68 -29.61 4.10 26.06
C ASP A 68 -28.15 4.06 26.52
N THR A 69 -27.82 3.12 27.42
CA THR A 69 -26.55 3.03 28.16
C THR A 69 -25.66 1.90 27.68
N HIS A 70 -26.20 0.94 26.93
CA HIS A 70 -25.49 -0.26 26.51
C HIS A 70 -25.74 -0.60 25.03
N SER A 71 -24.72 -1.14 24.38
CA SER A 71 -24.84 -1.84 23.10
C SER A 71 -25.04 -3.33 23.33
N ARG A 72 -25.73 -4.02 22.41
CA ARG A 72 -25.80 -5.48 22.44
C ARG A 72 -24.50 -6.08 21.93
N ASP A 73 -23.99 -7.09 22.62
CA ASP A 73 -22.92 -7.92 22.09
C ASP A 73 -23.52 -9.02 21.21
N PRO A 74 -23.34 -8.99 19.87
CA PRO A 74 -23.90 -10.01 18.99
C PRO A 74 -23.33 -11.40 19.28
N ARG A 75 -22.13 -11.51 19.86
CA ARG A 75 -21.50 -12.79 20.21
C ARG A 75 -22.30 -13.57 21.27
N ASN A 76 -22.99 -12.83 22.13
CA ASN A 76 -23.80 -13.37 23.25
C ASN A 76 -25.30 -13.16 23.05
N ALA A 77 -25.73 -12.77 21.84
CA ALA A 77 -27.13 -12.50 21.55
C ALA A 77 -27.97 -13.78 21.38
N HIS A 78 -27.33 -14.94 21.23
CA HIS A 78 -27.97 -16.24 21.03
C HIS A 78 -27.91 -17.10 22.30
N ALA A 79 -28.90 -17.97 22.49
CA ALA A 79 -29.02 -18.83 23.68
C ALA A 79 -27.91 -19.91 23.80
N ILE A 80 -27.17 -20.16 22.72
CA ILE A 80 -26.05 -21.11 22.68
C ILE A 80 -24.80 -20.31 22.34
N THR A 81 -24.00 -20.02 23.37
CA THR A 81 -22.67 -19.42 23.21
C THR A 81 -21.62 -20.52 23.36
N ILE A 82 -20.86 -20.78 22.29
CA ILE A 82 -19.69 -21.67 22.34
C ILE A 82 -18.47 -20.76 22.59
N ALA A 83 -17.94 -20.80 23.81
CA ALA A 83 -16.70 -20.14 24.18
C ALA A 83 -15.70 -21.18 24.69
N THR A 84 -14.42 -21.01 24.38
CA THR A 84 -13.37 -21.91 24.85
C THR A 84 -13.02 -21.61 26.31
N ALA A 85 -12.68 -22.64 27.10
CA ALA A 85 -12.34 -22.48 28.52
C ALA A 85 -11.14 -21.53 28.76
N SER A 86 -10.23 -21.42 27.79
CA SER A 86 -9.12 -20.46 27.80
C SER A 86 -9.60 -19.00 27.71
N GLU A 87 -10.59 -18.70 26.86
CA GLU A 87 -11.18 -17.36 26.75
C GLU A 87 -11.85 -16.91 28.06
N HIS A 88 -12.42 -17.85 28.83
CA HIS A 88 -12.97 -17.58 30.16
C HIS A 88 -11.93 -17.04 31.15
N MET A 89 -10.70 -17.56 31.10
CA MET A 89 -9.62 -17.21 32.04
C MET A 89 -8.85 -15.95 31.62
N GLU A 90 -8.54 -15.80 30.34
CA GLU A 90 -7.73 -14.67 29.85
C GLU A 90 -8.46 -13.33 29.89
N LYS A 91 -9.79 -13.33 29.65
CA LYS A 91 -10.58 -12.10 29.54
C LYS A 91 -11.43 -11.76 30.77
N GLY A 92 -11.37 -12.59 31.82
CA GLY A 92 -12.11 -12.39 33.07
C GLY A 92 -13.63 -12.33 32.88
N GLY A 93 -14.16 -13.06 31.90
CA GLY A 93 -15.60 -13.15 31.64
C GLY A 93 -16.29 -11.90 31.03
N ARG A 94 -15.56 -10.82 30.73
CA ARG A 94 -16.14 -9.62 30.07
C ARG A 94 -16.76 -9.92 28.71
N ASP A 95 -16.21 -10.90 28.00
CA ASP A 95 -16.70 -11.36 26.69
C ASP A 95 -18.00 -12.18 26.77
N LEU A 96 -18.56 -12.42 27.96
CA LEU A 96 -19.83 -13.13 28.18
C LEU A 96 -21.01 -12.18 28.44
N VAL A 97 -20.75 -10.87 28.53
CA VAL A 97 -21.80 -9.89 28.81
C VAL A 97 -22.59 -9.63 27.53
N ALA A 98 -23.91 -9.87 27.56
CA ALA A 98 -24.79 -9.64 26.42
C ALA A 98 -25.01 -8.16 26.08
N TRP A 99 -24.66 -7.27 27.01
CA TRP A 99 -24.84 -5.83 26.92
C TRP A 99 -23.56 -5.11 27.37
N ILE A 100 -22.89 -4.44 26.45
CA ILE A 100 -21.64 -3.72 26.69
C ILE A 100 -21.97 -2.25 26.98
N PRO A 101 -21.58 -1.70 28.15
CA PRO A 101 -21.77 -0.27 28.44
C PRO A 101 -21.07 0.62 27.42
N PHE A 102 -21.68 1.76 27.04
CA PHE A 102 -21.06 2.68 26.09
C PHE A 102 -19.80 3.38 26.64
N ASP A 103 -19.71 3.50 27.97
CA ASP A 103 -18.53 4.00 28.69
C ASP A 103 -17.49 2.90 28.98
N ALA A 104 -17.72 1.67 28.52
CA ALA A 104 -16.74 0.60 28.64
C ALA A 104 -15.43 0.97 27.92
N THR A 105 -14.33 0.61 28.56
CA THR A 105 -12.97 0.87 28.08
C THR A 105 -12.30 -0.44 27.69
N ASP A 106 -11.65 -0.44 26.54
CA ASP A 106 -10.79 -1.53 26.09
C ASP A 106 -9.55 -1.65 26.99
N ARG A 107 -8.97 -2.85 27.06
CA ARG A 107 -7.81 -3.11 27.93
C ARG A 107 -6.64 -2.20 27.58
N ASN A 108 -6.06 -1.54 28.59
CA ASN A 108 -4.91 -0.63 28.47
C ASN A 108 -5.20 0.66 27.67
N LEU A 109 -6.46 0.99 27.40
CA LEU A 109 -6.85 2.29 26.84
C LEU A 109 -7.32 3.25 27.94
N PRO A 110 -7.21 4.57 27.71
CA PRO A 110 -7.83 5.56 28.58
C PRO A 110 -9.36 5.46 28.50
N ALA A 111 -10.04 5.87 29.57
CA ALA A 111 -11.49 5.94 29.58
C ALA A 111 -12.01 6.86 28.45
N PRO A 112 -13.11 6.48 27.76
CA PRO A 112 -13.66 7.31 26.70
C PRO A 112 -14.13 8.66 27.25
N SER A 113 -13.96 9.72 26.46
CA SER A 113 -14.51 11.03 26.79
C SER A 113 -16.04 11.00 26.72
N GLY A 114 -16.72 11.97 27.34
CA GLY A 114 -18.18 12.08 27.23
C GLY A 114 -18.66 12.24 25.77
N VAL A 115 -17.86 12.87 24.92
CA VAL A 115 -18.14 13.02 23.48
C VAL A 115 -18.09 11.66 22.76
N GLU A 116 -17.10 10.83 23.09
CA GLU A 116 -16.98 9.47 22.53
C GLU A 116 -18.13 8.56 23.03
N VAL A 117 -18.53 8.68 24.30
CA VAL A 117 -19.67 7.93 24.83
C VAL A 117 -20.97 8.31 24.12
N GLU A 118 -21.19 9.60 23.85
CA GLU A 118 -22.37 10.05 23.09
C GLU A 118 -22.32 9.57 21.64
N ALA A 119 -21.16 9.66 20.98
CA ALA A 119 -20.97 9.11 19.63
C ALA A 119 -21.35 7.62 19.58
N ARG A 120 -20.93 6.83 20.57
CA ARG A 120 -21.26 5.40 20.67
C ARG A 120 -22.75 5.15 20.86
N ARG A 121 -23.46 5.95 21.67
CA ARG A 121 -24.93 5.88 21.84
C ARG A 121 -25.66 6.09 20.52
N GLU A 122 -25.13 6.99 19.70
CA GLU A 122 -25.65 7.32 18.37
C GLU A 122 -25.13 6.36 17.27
N GLY A 123 -24.37 5.32 17.63
CA GLY A 123 -23.90 4.28 16.71
C GLY A 123 -22.59 4.59 15.98
N LEU A 124 -21.87 5.65 16.35
CA LEU A 124 -20.52 5.95 15.86
C LEU A 124 -19.47 5.38 16.81
N ILE A 125 -18.63 4.48 16.32
CA ILE A 125 -17.62 3.77 17.14
C ILE A 125 -16.22 4.05 16.59
N SER A 126 -15.36 4.60 17.43
CA SER A 126 -13.95 4.84 17.11
C SER A 126 -13.10 3.62 17.49
N LEU A 127 -12.48 2.97 16.50
CA LEU A 127 -11.53 1.88 16.76
C LEU A 127 -10.13 2.44 17.00
N GLN A 128 -9.59 2.23 18.20
CA GLN A 128 -8.33 2.84 18.63
C GLN A 128 -7.18 1.83 18.79
N VAL A 129 -7.44 0.52 18.78
CA VAL A 129 -6.42 -0.51 18.95
C VAL A 129 -5.88 -0.98 17.59
N ASN A 130 -4.56 -0.91 17.42
CA ASN A 130 -3.82 -1.39 16.26
C ASN A 130 -3.16 -2.74 16.59
N TYR A 131 -3.59 -3.78 15.86
CA TYR A 131 -3.07 -5.15 16.00
C TYR A 131 -1.94 -5.48 15.00
N ARG A 132 -1.60 -4.54 14.11
CA ARG A 132 -0.71 -4.76 12.96
C ARG A 132 0.70 -4.25 13.19
N THR A 133 0.84 -3.10 13.82
CA THR A 133 2.10 -2.36 13.95
C THR A 133 2.70 -2.55 15.34
N GLU A 134 4.03 -2.66 15.41
CA GLU A 134 4.75 -2.75 16.68
C GLU A 134 4.65 -1.46 17.50
N GLY A 135 4.62 -1.59 18.83
CA GLY A 135 4.24 -0.53 19.74
C GLY A 135 5.14 0.71 19.67
N GLY A 136 6.46 0.55 19.60
CA GLY A 136 7.36 1.72 19.52
C GLY A 136 7.26 2.45 18.18
N LEU A 137 7.13 1.73 17.07
CA LEU A 137 6.84 2.33 15.76
C LEU A 137 5.50 3.08 15.74
N LEU A 138 4.47 2.50 16.35
CA LEU A 138 3.16 3.15 16.45
C LEU A 138 3.22 4.44 17.28
N ARG A 139 3.97 4.45 18.39
CA ARG A 139 4.18 5.66 19.20
C ARG A 139 4.86 6.77 18.41
N ALA A 140 5.95 6.45 17.71
CA ALA A 140 6.66 7.42 16.87
C ALA A 140 5.77 7.99 15.76
N THR A 141 4.98 7.14 15.10
CA THR A 141 4.07 7.60 14.03
C THR A 141 2.89 8.42 14.56
N ASN A 142 2.35 8.12 15.76
CA ASN A 142 1.32 8.96 16.39
C ASN A 142 1.80 10.42 16.55
N GLU A 143 3.03 10.64 17.01
CA GLU A 143 3.61 11.98 17.15
C GLU A 143 3.69 12.70 15.79
N TRP A 144 4.06 11.99 14.73
CA TRP A 144 4.12 12.56 13.39
C TRP A 144 2.73 12.94 12.88
N TRP A 145 1.71 12.12 13.13
CA TRP A 145 0.35 12.41 12.67
C TRP A 145 -0.28 13.61 13.38
N GLU A 146 0.06 13.85 14.65
CA GLU A 146 -0.34 15.08 15.35
C GLU A 146 0.22 16.33 14.66
N ASP A 147 1.47 16.29 14.22
CA ASP A 147 2.10 17.40 13.52
C ASP A 147 1.58 17.54 12.08
N VAL A 148 1.58 16.45 11.30
CA VAL A 148 1.18 16.44 9.87
C VAL A 148 -0.27 16.85 9.69
N PHE A 149 -1.19 16.41 10.55
CA PHE A 149 -2.61 16.77 10.49
C PHE A 149 -2.96 18.02 11.32
N CYS A 150 -1.95 18.75 11.82
CA CYS A 150 -2.16 19.96 12.59
C CYS A 150 -2.89 21.03 11.76
N HIS A 151 -3.82 21.74 12.42
CA HIS A 151 -4.60 22.83 11.83
C HIS A 151 -3.71 23.93 11.21
N ARG A 152 -2.47 24.10 11.69
CA ARG A 152 -1.49 25.07 11.15
C ARG A 152 -1.12 24.82 9.69
N HIS A 153 -1.29 23.59 9.20
CA HIS A 153 -1.01 23.22 7.80
C HIS A 153 -2.24 23.31 6.89
N ARG A 154 -3.42 23.70 7.44
CA ARG A 154 -4.64 23.84 6.65
C ARG A 154 -4.59 25.12 5.84
N HIS A 155 -4.62 24.98 4.51
CA HIS A 155 -4.82 26.11 3.61
C HIS A 155 -6.21 26.74 3.77
N PHE A 156 -7.23 25.91 4.01
CA PHE A 156 -8.59 26.35 4.30
C PHE A 156 -8.93 26.03 5.76
N PRO A 157 -8.92 27.01 6.69
CA PRO A 157 -9.07 26.75 8.12
C PRO A 157 -10.32 25.93 8.47
N ASN A 158 -11.42 26.18 7.77
CA ASN A 158 -12.72 25.55 7.99
C ASN A 158 -13.01 24.40 7.01
N GLY A 159 -12.00 23.88 6.31
CA GLY A 159 -12.17 22.71 5.45
C GLY A 159 -12.49 21.46 6.28
N ASP A 160 -13.58 20.80 5.95
CA ASP A 160 -14.06 19.54 6.53
C ASP A 160 -13.46 18.30 5.85
N PHE A 161 -12.73 18.48 4.75
CA PHE A 161 -11.98 17.43 4.07
C PHE A 161 -10.59 17.14 4.68
N TYR A 162 -10.15 17.95 5.66
CA TYR A 162 -8.89 17.69 6.35
C TYR A 162 -9.04 16.59 7.39
N ALA A 163 -8.15 15.61 7.34
CA ALA A 163 -8.02 14.60 8.38
C ALA A 163 -7.66 15.25 9.73
N THR A 164 -8.11 14.62 10.82
CA THR A 164 -7.72 14.93 12.19
C THR A 164 -6.87 13.79 12.75
N PRO A 165 -5.85 14.09 13.57
CA PRO A 165 -5.07 13.04 14.22
C PRO A 165 -5.95 12.23 15.17
N GLN A 166 -5.67 10.93 15.24
CA GLN A 166 -6.28 10.02 16.19
C GLN A 166 -5.16 9.14 16.74
N THR A 167 -4.94 9.21 18.05
CA THR A 167 -3.96 8.34 18.72
C THR A 167 -4.41 6.89 18.63
N LEU A 168 -3.52 6.02 18.14
CA LEU A 168 -3.71 4.59 18.12
C LEU A 168 -2.86 3.91 19.20
N TYR A 169 -3.40 2.88 19.82
CA TYR A 169 -2.73 2.08 20.84
C TYR A 169 -2.40 0.71 20.26
N ALA A 170 -1.18 0.21 20.50
CA ALA A 170 -0.84 -1.14 20.07
C ALA A 170 -1.61 -2.18 20.89
N SER A 171 -1.88 -3.34 20.28
CA SER A 171 -2.45 -4.47 21.01
C SER A 171 -1.53 -4.90 22.15
N PRO A 172 -2.05 -5.55 23.21
CA PRO A 172 -1.23 -6.00 24.34
C PRO A 172 -0.01 -6.84 23.93
N GLU A 173 -0.15 -7.65 22.87
CA GLU A 173 0.93 -8.51 22.34
C GLU A 173 2.07 -7.73 21.65
N LYS A 174 1.80 -6.50 21.21
CA LYS A 174 2.74 -5.65 20.45
C LYS A 174 3.18 -4.40 21.20
N GLN A 175 2.57 -4.11 22.35
CA GLN A 175 2.79 -2.87 23.11
C GLN A 175 4.25 -2.60 23.45
N ASP A 176 4.97 -3.65 23.84
CA ASP A 176 6.35 -3.58 24.32
C ASP A 176 7.38 -3.85 23.22
N LYS A 177 6.95 -4.20 22.01
CA LYS A 177 7.84 -4.42 20.88
C LYS A 177 8.31 -3.07 20.32
N PRO A 178 9.63 -2.89 20.11
CA PRO A 178 10.19 -1.59 19.75
C PRO A 178 9.78 -1.17 18.34
N GLY A 179 9.95 -2.02 17.34
CA GLY A 179 9.91 -1.58 15.94
C GLY A 179 11.05 -0.59 15.63
N SER A 180 11.33 -0.39 14.34
CA SER A 180 12.43 0.47 13.89
C SER A 180 11.98 1.37 12.74
N ILE A 181 12.62 2.53 12.65
CA ILE A 181 12.50 3.47 11.53
C ILE A 181 13.92 3.84 11.13
N GLU A 182 14.22 3.68 9.83
CA GLU A 182 15.53 3.97 9.28
C GLU A 182 15.41 4.97 8.13
N TRP A 183 16.32 5.94 8.10
CA TRP A 183 16.45 6.90 7.02
C TRP A 183 17.68 6.58 6.17
N LEU A 184 17.47 6.10 4.95
CA LEU A 184 18.55 5.84 3.99
C LEU A 184 18.79 7.10 3.14
N CYS A 185 19.82 7.88 3.50
CA CYS A 185 20.15 9.14 2.85
C CYS A 185 21.47 9.03 2.08
N PRO A 186 21.45 8.73 0.76
CA PRO A 186 22.68 8.66 -0.02
C PRO A 186 23.36 10.03 -0.10
N LEU A 187 24.67 10.04 0.13
CA LEU A 187 25.49 11.24 -0.07
C LEU A 187 25.55 11.59 -1.55
N SER A 188 25.61 12.88 -1.87
CA SER A 188 25.79 13.38 -3.24
C SER A 188 27.26 13.66 -3.59
N THR A 189 28.19 13.27 -2.72
CA THR A 189 29.63 13.48 -2.87
C THR A 189 30.29 12.37 -3.69
N GLY A 190 31.51 12.61 -4.19
CA GLY A 190 32.27 11.66 -5.02
C GLY A 190 32.05 11.89 -6.52
N GLY A 191 32.70 11.07 -7.35
CA GLY A 191 32.60 11.18 -8.81
C GLY A 191 33.55 12.17 -9.47
N GLU A 192 34.65 12.53 -8.80
CA GLU A 192 35.63 13.49 -9.33
C GLU A 192 36.53 12.91 -10.42
N SER A 193 36.63 11.58 -10.50
CA SER A 193 37.34 10.86 -11.56
C SER A 193 36.37 10.24 -12.55
N ASP A 194 36.82 10.08 -13.80
CA ASP A 194 36.05 9.41 -14.84
C ASP A 194 35.88 7.92 -14.55
N PRO A 195 34.75 7.31 -14.97
CA PRO A 195 34.56 5.87 -14.87
C PRO A 195 35.55 5.11 -15.77
N THR A 196 35.71 3.81 -15.48
CA THR A 196 36.55 2.94 -16.31
C THR A 196 36.04 2.90 -17.75
N THR A 197 36.98 2.83 -18.70
CA THR A 197 36.66 2.65 -20.13
C THR A 197 36.38 1.20 -20.50
N ASP A 198 36.67 0.26 -19.60
CA ASP A 198 36.34 -1.16 -19.77
C ASP A 198 34.84 -1.40 -19.54
N LEU A 199 34.11 -1.63 -20.62
CA LEU A 199 32.66 -1.84 -20.62
C LEU A 199 32.23 -3.17 -19.98
N THR A 200 33.17 -4.05 -19.62
CA THR A 200 32.86 -5.31 -18.91
C THR A 200 32.70 -5.12 -17.41
N ILE A 201 33.16 -3.99 -16.86
CA ILE A 201 33.10 -3.68 -15.45
C ILE A 201 31.80 -2.91 -15.17
N PRO A 202 30.89 -3.42 -14.32
CA PRO A 202 29.69 -2.69 -13.95
C PRO A 202 30.03 -1.37 -13.25
N LEU A 203 29.27 -0.32 -13.55
CA LEU A 203 29.40 0.97 -12.89
C LEU A 203 28.92 0.85 -11.43
N ASP A 204 29.77 1.26 -10.48
CA ASP A 204 29.39 1.42 -9.08
C ASP A 204 28.73 2.80 -8.89
N PRO A 205 27.45 2.88 -8.45
CA PRO A 205 26.77 4.14 -8.14
C PRO A 205 27.51 5.06 -7.14
N PHE A 206 28.34 4.50 -6.26
CA PHE A 206 29.18 5.25 -5.31
C PHE A 206 30.63 5.40 -5.76
N GLY A 207 30.98 4.86 -6.93
CA GLY A 207 32.30 4.90 -7.53
C GLY A 207 32.59 6.16 -8.33
N PRO A 208 33.56 6.11 -9.27
CA PRO A 208 33.91 7.22 -10.15
C PRO A 208 32.78 7.56 -11.14
N GLY A 209 32.78 8.80 -11.64
CA GLY A 209 31.74 9.34 -12.51
C GLY A 209 30.68 10.17 -11.77
N ARG A 210 29.96 11.01 -12.52
CA ARG A 210 28.97 11.94 -11.97
C ARG A 210 27.93 11.19 -11.11
N PRO A 211 27.69 11.62 -9.85
CA PRO A 211 26.68 11.02 -8.99
C PRO A 211 25.29 10.98 -9.61
N ASP A 212 24.67 9.80 -9.63
CA ASP A 212 23.25 9.63 -9.92
C ASP A 212 22.49 9.30 -8.63
N SER A 213 21.59 10.21 -8.24
CA SER A 213 20.80 10.08 -7.01
C SER A 213 19.87 8.88 -7.03
N MET A 214 19.31 8.53 -8.19
CA MET A 214 18.38 7.42 -8.33
C MET A 214 19.09 6.08 -8.19
N GLU A 215 20.23 5.93 -8.86
CA GLU A 215 21.10 4.75 -8.76
C GLU A 215 21.59 4.52 -7.33
N ARG A 216 22.02 5.58 -6.63
CA ARG A 216 22.47 5.48 -5.24
C ARG A 216 21.36 5.12 -4.27
N GLN A 217 20.17 5.70 -4.43
CA GLN A 217 19.00 5.33 -3.63
C GLN A 217 18.64 3.86 -3.83
N ALA A 218 18.57 3.42 -5.10
CA ALA A 218 18.22 2.06 -5.44
C ALA A 218 19.22 1.04 -4.90
N LEU A 219 20.52 1.30 -5.03
CA LEU A 219 21.54 0.41 -4.48
C LEU A 219 21.46 0.35 -2.95
N LEU A 220 21.28 1.48 -2.24
CA LEU A 220 21.14 1.44 -0.78
C LEU A 220 19.90 0.67 -0.32
N ILE A 221 18.77 0.82 -1.02
CA ILE A 221 17.57 0.02 -0.77
C ILE A 221 17.89 -1.46 -0.95
N ALA A 222 18.48 -1.85 -2.09
CA ALA A 222 18.79 -3.24 -2.39
C ALA A 222 19.79 -3.84 -1.38
N LEU A 223 20.81 -3.09 -0.96
CA LEU A 223 21.76 -3.50 0.06
C LEU A 223 21.10 -3.66 1.43
N ARG A 224 20.17 -2.78 1.80
CA ARG A 224 19.44 -2.93 3.07
C ARG A 224 18.51 -4.13 3.05
N VAL A 225 17.78 -4.35 1.95
CA VAL A 225 16.95 -5.54 1.74
C VAL A 225 17.79 -6.81 1.85
N ARG A 226 18.95 -6.85 1.19
CA ARG A 226 19.89 -7.98 1.32
C ARG A 226 20.28 -8.23 2.78
N SER A 227 20.61 -7.17 3.51
CA SER A 227 20.99 -7.28 4.92
C SER A 227 19.87 -7.82 5.82
N LEU A 228 18.62 -7.46 5.55
CA LEU A 228 17.45 -8.00 6.26
C LEU A 228 17.23 -9.49 5.95
N ILE A 229 17.43 -9.91 4.70
CA ILE A 229 17.27 -11.32 4.28
C ILE A 229 18.39 -12.19 4.84
N GLU A 230 19.63 -11.70 4.78
CA GLU A 230 20.83 -12.44 5.21
C GLU A 230 21.10 -12.34 6.72
N SER A 231 20.32 -11.56 7.47
CA SER A 231 20.61 -11.20 8.86
C SER A 231 22.06 -10.73 9.03
N SER A 232 22.48 -9.75 8.23
CA SER A 232 23.82 -9.17 8.35
C SER A 232 23.77 -7.80 9.05
N PRO A 233 24.76 -7.51 9.92
CA PRO A 233 24.81 -6.25 10.65
C PRO A 233 25.04 -5.08 9.70
N VAL A 234 24.50 -3.92 10.06
CA VAL A 234 24.66 -2.68 9.29
C VAL A 234 25.46 -1.65 10.07
N ARG A 235 26.12 -0.74 9.34
CA ARG A 235 26.75 0.43 9.95
C ARG A 235 25.94 1.66 9.60
N VAL A 236 25.52 2.40 10.63
CA VAL A 236 24.83 3.67 10.49
C VAL A 236 25.70 4.80 10.99
N ARG A 237 25.57 5.97 10.39
CA ARG A 237 26.24 7.18 10.85
C ARG A 237 25.25 7.98 11.70
N SER A 238 25.57 8.20 12.97
CA SER A 238 24.72 8.98 13.87
C SER A 238 24.83 10.48 13.57
N GLY A 239 23.94 11.27 14.18
CA GLY A 239 23.88 12.73 13.99
C GLY A 239 25.18 13.47 14.38
N ASN A 240 26.03 12.88 15.22
CA ASN A 240 27.34 13.42 15.59
C ASN A 240 28.46 13.08 14.57
N GLY A 241 28.14 12.31 13.53
CA GLY A 241 29.08 11.90 12.48
C GLY A 241 29.85 10.60 12.74
N GLN A 242 29.66 9.95 13.90
CA GLN A 242 30.30 8.68 14.23
C GLN A 242 29.56 7.50 13.62
N TRP A 243 30.32 6.47 13.25
CA TRP A 243 29.79 5.21 12.76
C TRP A 243 29.47 4.28 13.93
N HIS A 244 28.27 3.74 13.95
CA HIS A 244 27.82 2.73 14.90
C HIS A 244 27.39 1.48 14.13
N GLN A 245 27.73 0.31 14.68
CA GLN A 245 27.21 -0.95 14.17
C GLN A 245 25.89 -1.25 14.86
N ILE A 246 24.89 -1.63 14.06
CA ILE A 246 23.63 -2.19 14.52
C ILE A 246 23.70 -3.68 14.24
N ASP A 247 23.44 -4.47 15.28
CA ASP A 247 23.40 -5.93 15.16
C ASP A 247 22.27 -6.37 14.22
N ALA A 248 22.46 -7.55 13.63
CA ALA A 248 21.47 -8.11 12.73
C ALA A 248 20.17 -8.44 13.48
N GLU A 249 19.05 -8.15 12.82
CA GLU A 249 17.74 -8.64 13.22
C GLU A 249 17.52 -10.08 12.71
N GLU A 250 16.41 -10.70 13.12
CA GLU A 250 15.98 -11.99 12.59
C GLU A 250 15.81 -11.95 11.07
N ALA A 251 16.13 -13.06 10.40
CA ALA A 251 16.11 -13.13 8.95
C ALA A 251 14.69 -12.95 8.43
N VAL A 252 14.51 -12.04 7.48
CA VAL A 252 13.22 -11.73 6.90
C VAL A 252 13.07 -12.45 5.57
N ALA A 253 11.94 -13.12 5.35
CA ALA A 253 11.66 -13.73 4.05
C ALA A 253 11.48 -12.62 2.99
N PRO A 254 11.97 -12.79 1.74
CA PRO A 254 11.76 -11.80 0.69
C PRO A 254 10.28 -11.43 0.48
N SER A 255 9.35 -12.37 0.70
CA SER A 255 7.90 -12.17 0.62
C SER A 255 7.32 -11.20 1.65
N ASP A 256 8.04 -10.97 2.76
CA ASP A 256 7.58 -10.12 3.85
C ASP A 256 8.04 -8.66 3.66
N ILE A 257 8.80 -8.38 2.60
CA ILE A 257 9.35 -7.07 2.28
C ILE A 257 8.53 -6.43 1.16
N MET A 258 7.90 -5.30 1.45
CA MET A 258 7.20 -4.47 0.46
C MET A 258 7.88 -3.12 0.30
N ILE A 259 8.32 -2.80 -0.92
CA ILE A 259 8.93 -1.50 -1.24
C ILE A 259 7.88 -0.61 -1.90
N LEU A 260 7.45 0.43 -1.19
CA LEU A 260 6.52 1.43 -1.72
C LEU A 260 7.29 2.58 -2.36
N LEU A 261 7.07 2.78 -3.66
CA LEU A 261 7.71 3.85 -4.43
C LEU A 261 6.68 4.88 -4.89
N PRO A 262 7.04 6.18 -4.94
CA PRO A 262 6.19 7.18 -5.58
C PRO A 262 6.02 6.85 -7.07
N THR A 263 4.99 7.39 -7.71
CA THR A 263 4.66 7.14 -9.12
C THR A 263 5.72 7.72 -10.07
N ARG A 264 6.90 7.08 -10.13
CA ARG A 264 8.02 7.41 -11.00
C ARG A 264 8.54 6.10 -11.60
N PRO A 265 8.28 5.82 -12.90
CA PRO A 265 8.65 4.53 -13.49
C PRO A 265 10.16 4.25 -13.42
N LYS A 266 10.98 5.31 -13.53
CA LYS A 266 12.45 5.17 -13.55
C LYS A 266 13.03 4.55 -12.27
N ILE A 267 12.63 5.03 -11.08
CA ILE A 267 13.22 4.53 -9.83
C ILE A 267 12.82 3.08 -9.55
N ARG A 268 11.60 2.68 -9.95
CA ARG A 268 11.15 1.29 -9.85
C ARG A 268 12.08 0.36 -10.62
N ASP A 269 12.31 0.66 -11.89
CA ASP A 269 13.13 -0.20 -12.76
C ASP A 269 14.57 -0.28 -12.26
N THR A 270 15.12 0.84 -11.78
CA THR A 270 16.45 0.88 -11.16
C THR A 270 16.51 0.04 -9.87
N VAL A 271 15.51 0.10 -8.99
CA VAL A 271 15.44 -0.72 -7.76
C VAL A 271 15.35 -2.21 -8.09
N ILE A 272 14.46 -2.60 -9.01
CA ILE A 272 14.31 -4.00 -9.43
C ILE A 272 15.63 -4.53 -10.00
N ARG A 273 16.30 -3.76 -10.87
CA ARG A 273 17.59 -4.15 -11.43
C ARG A 273 18.62 -4.41 -10.34
N HIS A 274 18.81 -3.48 -9.39
CA HIS A 274 19.77 -3.68 -8.30
C HIS A 274 19.42 -4.86 -7.39
N LEU A 275 18.14 -5.12 -7.14
CA LEU A 275 17.71 -6.32 -6.38
C LEU A 275 18.10 -7.61 -7.13
N LEU A 276 17.83 -7.69 -8.43
CA LEU A 276 18.18 -8.83 -9.27
C LEU A 276 19.70 -9.02 -9.41
N ASP A 277 20.44 -7.92 -9.58
CA ASP A 277 21.91 -7.93 -9.63
C ASP A 277 22.52 -8.49 -8.33
N LEU A 278 21.83 -8.32 -7.20
CA LEU A 278 22.19 -8.91 -5.89
C LEU A 278 21.59 -10.31 -5.65
N GLY A 279 20.89 -10.89 -6.63
CA GLY A 279 20.26 -12.20 -6.52
C GLY A 279 18.98 -12.22 -5.67
N ILE A 280 18.39 -11.07 -5.38
CA ILE A 280 17.16 -10.96 -4.58
C ILE A 280 15.94 -11.08 -5.52
N PRO A 281 15.01 -12.02 -5.27
CA PRO A 281 13.79 -12.10 -6.05
C PRO A 281 12.93 -10.86 -5.82
N ALA A 282 12.55 -10.19 -6.90
CA ALA A 282 11.73 -8.98 -6.86
C ALA A 282 10.65 -9.04 -7.94
N GLN A 283 9.46 -8.56 -7.61
CA GLN A 283 8.32 -8.46 -8.52
C GLN A 283 7.65 -7.09 -8.36
N ALA A 284 7.16 -6.52 -9.47
CA ALA A 284 6.33 -5.32 -9.45
C ALA A 284 5.08 -5.51 -10.30
N ASP A 285 3.97 -4.90 -9.90
CA ASP A 285 2.66 -5.04 -10.57
C ASP A 285 2.63 -4.64 -12.05
N ARG A 286 3.60 -3.80 -12.48
CA ARG A 286 3.74 -3.36 -13.88
C ARG A 286 5.19 -3.39 -14.32
N GLU A 287 5.57 -4.40 -15.09
CA GLU A 287 6.90 -4.55 -15.69
C GLU A 287 6.97 -3.88 -17.08
N GLY A 288 6.75 -2.56 -17.13
CA GLY A 288 6.78 -1.79 -18.38
C GLY A 288 5.61 -2.06 -19.34
N GLY A 289 5.71 -1.54 -20.57
CA GLY A 289 4.74 -1.82 -21.63
C GLY A 289 4.97 -3.21 -22.23
N LEU A 290 3.89 -3.98 -22.44
CA LEU A 290 3.99 -5.30 -23.06
C LEU A 290 4.68 -5.24 -24.43
N LEU A 291 4.36 -4.22 -25.24
CA LEU A 291 4.93 -4.02 -26.59
C LEU A 291 6.39 -3.59 -26.58
N ASP A 292 6.88 -3.02 -25.47
CA ASP A 292 8.28 -2.62 -25.32
C ASP A 292 9.19 -3.82 -24.98
N ARG A 293 8.61 -4.98 -24.64
CA ARG A 293 9.40 -6.17 -24.33
C ARG A 293 10.13 -6.64 -25.60
N PRO A 294 11.44 -6.94 -25.55
CA PRO A 294 12.22 -7.30 -26.74
C PRO A 294 11.57 -8.39 -27.61
N ALA A 295 11.01 -9.43 -26.98
CA ALA A 295 10.31 -10.50 -27.68
C ALA A 295 9.00 -10.02 -28.35
N THR A 296 8.21 -9.20 -27.67
CA THR A 296 6.96 -8.67 -28.23
C THR A 296 7.23 -7.64 -29.33
N HIS A 297 8.23 -6.80 -29.13
CA HIS A 297 8.71 -5.84 -30.14
C HIS A 297 9.19 -6.53 -31.42
N ALA A 298 9.91 -7.67 -31.29
CA ALA A 298 10.31 -8.48 -32.44
C ALA A 298 9.12 -9.10 -33.17
N LEU A 299 8.14 -9.65 -32.42
CA LEU A 299 6.91 -10.22 -33.00
C LEU A 299 6.03 -9.15 -33.67
N GLU A 300 5.94 -7.95 -33.10
CA GLU A 300 5.28 -6.81 -33.73
C GLU A 300 5.97 -6.46 -35.05
N GLY A 301 7.30 -6.34 -35.05
CA GLY A 301 8.08 -6.13 -36.27
C GLY A 301 7.78 -7.18 -37.34
N LEU A 302 7.67 -8.45 -36.94
CA LEU A 302 7.32 -9.55 -37.85
C LEU A 302 5.90 -9.41 -38.42
N LEU A 303 4.90 -9.11 -37.59
CA LEU A 303 3.53 -8.88 -38.06
C LEU A 303 3.46 -7.71 -39.05
N GLN A 304 4.16 -6.60 -38.74
CA GLN A 304 4.22 -5.45 -39.62
C GLN A 304 4.95 -5.78 -40.93
N PHE A 305 5.96 -6.65 -40.88
CA PHE A 305 6.70 -7.10 -42.05
C PHE A 305 5.88 -8.03 -42.94
N ILE A 306 5.15 -8.99 -42.37
CA ILE A 306 4.21 -9.86 -43.10
C ILE A 306 3.15 -9.03 -43.85
N ALA A 307 2.63 -7.98 -43.21
CA ALA A 307 1.67 -7.09 -43.84
C ALA A 307 2.30 -6.20 -44.95
N ARG A 308 3.62 -5.99 -44.90
CA ARG A 308 4.37 -5.08 -45.81
C ARG A 308 5.68 -5.73 -46.25
N PRO A 309 5.64 -6.84 -47.02
CA PRO A 309 6.81 -7.65 -47.33
C PRO A 309 7.88 -6.91 -48.15
N ARG A 310 7.50 -5.81 -48.82
CA ARG A 310 8.41 -4.97 -49.61
C ARG A 310 9.07 -3.83 -48.82
N SER A 311 8.83 -3.74 -47.51
CA SER A 311 9.32 -2.64 -46.69
C SER A 311 10.71 -2.91 -46.14
N ARG A 312 11.72 -2.17 -46.62
CA ARG A 312 13.11 -2.25 -46.10
C ARG A 312 13.19 -1.96 -44.60
N HIS A 313 12.35 -1.05 -44.09
CA HIS A 313 12.30 -0.73 -42.66
C HIS A 313 11.88 -1.93 -41.81
N HIS A 314 10.75 -2.57 -42.14
CA HIS A 314 10.24 -3.72 -41.39
C HIS A 314 11.13 -4.95 -41.59
N ALA A 315 11.69 -5.13 -42.79
CA ALA A 315 12.69 -6.18 -43.04
C ALA A 315 13.91 -6.01 -42.13
N ALA A 316 14.46 -4.79 -42.02
CA ALA A 316 15.60 -4.51 -41.16
C ALA A 316 15.28 -4.67 -39.67
N TRP A 317 14.07 -4.26 -39.24
CA TRP A 317 13.60 -4.45 -37.88
C TRP A 317 13.58 -5.94 -37.49
N VAL A 318 12.99 -6.80 -38.33
CA VAL A 318 12.94 -8.25 -38.07
C VAL A 318 14.33 -8.89 -38.18
N ALA A 319 15.10 -8.54 -39.21
CA ALA A 319 16.43 -9.08 -39.46
C ALA A 319 17.41 -8.81 -38.31
N ARG A 320 17.32 -7.65 -37.66
CA ARG A 320 18.13 -7.32 -36.46
C ARG A 320 17.56 -7.86 -35.15
N SER A 321 16.32 -8.32 -35.15
CA SER A 321 15.68 -8.80 -33.92
C SER A 321 16.24 -10.14 -33.49
N VAL A 322 15.93 -10.55 -32.26
CA VAL A 322 16.26 -11.88 -31.71
C VAL A 322 15.70 -13.06 -32.51
N LEU A 323 14.77 -12.82 -33.45
CA LEU A 323 14.23 -13.86 -34.33
C LEU A 323 15.23 -14.30 -35.40
N ILE A 324 16.12 -13.39 -35.85
CA ILE A 324 17.06 -13.63 -36.95
C ILE A 324 18.50 -13.35 -36.51
N GLY A 325 18.76 -12.19 -35.89
CA GLY A 325 20.04 -11.85 -35.31
C GLY A 325 21.14 -11.46 -36.31
N LEU A 326 20.80 -10.85 -37.45
CA LEU A 326 21.82 -10.33 -38.37
C LEU A 326 22.64 -9.22 -37.68
N ASP A 327 23.96 -9.30 -37.81
CA ASP A 327 24.85 -8.19 -37.48
C ASP A 327 24.72 -7.04 -38.50
N ASP A 328 25.36 -5.90 -38.23
CA ASP A 328 25.22 -4.71 -39.07
C ASP A 328 25.76 -4.94 -40.51
N ALA A 329 26.78 -5.78 -40.68
CA ALA A 329 27.34 -6.09 -42.00
C ALA A 329 26.43 -7.03 -42.80
N GLN A 330 25.89 -8.05 -42.15
CA GLN A 330 24.92 -8.99 -42.73
C GLN A 330 23.62 -8.29 -43.09
N LEU A 331 23.12 -7.42 -42.21
CA LEU A 331 21.93 -6.61 -42.47
C LEU A 331 22.13 -5.72 -43.70
N GLN A 332 23.28 -5.04 -43.78
CA GLN A 332 23.58 -4.19 -44.91
C GLN A 332 23.64 -4.99 -46.21
N SER A 333 24.33 -6.13 -46.21
CA SER A 333 24.38 -7.04 -47.36
C SER A 333 22.98 -7.53 -47.80
N PHE A 334 22.14 -7.92 -46.84
CA PHE A 334 20.76 -8.36 -47.09
C PHE A 334 19.91 -7.26 -47.74
N ILE A 335 19.99 -6.03 -47.24
CA ILE A 335 19.20 -4.89 -47.68
C ILE A 335 19.70 -4.31 -49.01
N ASP A 336 21.02 -4.19 -49.21
CA ASP A 336 21.62 -3.63 -50.42
C ASP A 336 21.61 -4.61 -51.59
N GLY A 337 21.64 -5.91 -51.31
CA GLY A 337 21.47 -6.96 -52.32
C GLY A 337 20.05 -7.11 -52.85
N SER A 338 19.07 -6.35 -52.35
CA SER A 338 17.66 -6.45 -52.74
C SER A 338 17.29 -5.58 -53.95
N GLU A 339 16.42 -6.11 -54.80
CA GLU A 339 15.85 -5.37 -55.94
C GLU A 339 14.70 -4.46 -55.49
N ARG A 340 14.44 -3.40 -56.26
CA ARG A 340 13.38 -2.45 -55.95
C ARG A 340 12.00 -3.12 -56.11
N GLY A 341 11.30 -3.28 -54.99
CA GLY A 341 9.96 -3.89 -54.96
C GLY A 341 9.98 -5.41 -54.75
N GLU A 342 11.16 -5.99 -54.52
CA GLU A 342 11.32 -7.38 -54.11
C GLU A 342 10.55 -7.68 -52.82
N ASP A 343 10.03 -8.91 -52.72
CA ASP A 343 9.46 -9.44 -51.49
C ASP A 343 10.61 -9.82 -50.54
N LEU A 344 10.91 -8.92 -49.61
CA LEU A 344 12.01 -9.10 -48.67
C LEU A 344 11.70 -10.19 -47.64
N LEU A 345 10.42 -10.53 -47.42
CA LEU A 345 10.04 -11.59 -46.49
C LEU A 345 10.40 -12.95 -47.08
N ALA A 346 10.06 -13.17 -48.35
CA ALA A 346 10.46 -14.36 -49.08
C ALA A 346 11.99 -14.49 -49.12
N ARG A 347 12.70 -13.39 -49.42
CA ARG A 347 14.15 -13.34 -49.40
C ARG A 347 14.73 -13.68 -48.01
N LEU A 348 14.16 -13.13 -46.94
CA LEU A 348 14.63 -13.38 -45.57
C LEU A 348 14.44 -14.85 -45.17
N SER A 349 13.41 -15.54 -45.70
CA SER A 349 13.18 -16.96 -45.43
C SER A 349 14.30 -17.88 -45.93
N GLU A 350 15.05 -17.45 -46.94
CA GLU A 350 16.23 -18.17 -47.44
C GLU A 350 17.44 -18.07 -46.49
N HIS A 351 17.39 -17.14 -45.54
CA HIS A 351 18.44 -16.89 -44.53
C HIS A 351 18.13 -17.47 -43.15
N THR A 352 16.92 -18.00 -42.94
CA THR A 352 16.53 -18.69 -41.69
C THR A 352 16.75 -20.20 -41.83
N VAL A 353 17.49 -20.79 -40.89
CA VAL A 353 17.70 -22.26 -40.78
C VAL A 353 16.53 -22.91 -40.04
#